data_AF-A0A955SZP3-F1
#
_entry.id   AF-A0A955SZP3-F1
#
_cell.length_a   1.000
_cell.length_b   1.000
_cell.length_c   1.000
_cell.angle_alpha   90.00
_cell.angle_beta   90.00
_cell.angle_gamma   90.00
#
_symmetry.space_group_name_H-M   'P 1'
#
loop_
_entity.id
_entity.type
_entity.pdbx_description
1 polymer ?
#
loop_
_entity_poly.entity_id
_entity_poly.type
_entity_poly.pdbx_seq_one_letter_code
_entity_poly.pdbx_strand_id
1 'polypeptide(L)'
;NYIHQRIVENLSDEEKQLMTQFFEEPVDFPKEWGEIVPYSEEFESERARMKEEILKWKGREDALKIPVREWTPDQTKENPNPYRVQRSYLDLLQGGVELTEDELQVAEDYLRSTSEYVRAWRRFVNQPEYEMMATPILQEVTQPGYIIPNFLFPQLAAKVMALDLEMNANEMDEEDRFALCMDIVKIGKNRPPPVSIGYLLELATKLIGFIAIQTETPSFQDPILLKKVLTELSEATMSVHVSSMRDFQTMDILGTMRFAKRGGDFNFDFTPGAPLVDYSHQLLQPGAPYYEGLRDPDVRFYLYPYHDLPFDVDLNWIIDSPFRSSVLRLEEFFCVENFTYWWDVVLRSVYFETALNLTRLQIANRIHELETGEKAKDMSHLVPKLLPLAPVDPFTDQPFLWDASRETFYSVGPDDMDDGNSIRYSPTNGSKSVGDVSVWIKE
;
A
#
# COMPACT_ATOMS: atom_id res chain seq x y z
N ASN A 1 4.80 -33.76 7.53
CA ASN A 1 4.76 -34.87 8.51
C ASN A 1 5.87 -34.81 9.54
N TYR A 2 7.15 -34.96 9.19
CA TYR A 2 8.26 -34.91 10.19
C TYR A 2 8.43 -33.53 10.85
N ILE A 3 8.28 -32.44 10.09
CA ILE A 3 8.53 -31.09 10.59
C ILE A 3 7.35 -30.54 11.41
N HIS A 4 6.11 -30.73 10.92
CA HIS A 4 4.87 -30.56 11.69
C HIS A 4 4.90 -31.22 13.08
N GLN A 5 5.44 -32.44 13.21
CA GLN A 5 5.59 -33.10 14.51
C GLN A 5 6.51 -32.34 15.46
N ARG A 6 7.62 -31.78 14.95
CA ARG A 6 8.60 -31.04 15.76
C ARG A 6 8.14 -29.64 16.17
N ILE A 7 7.35 -28.95 15.36
CA ILE A 7 6.72 -27.68 15.77
C ILE A 7 5.70 -27.93 16.88
N VAL A 8 4.80 -28.90 16.67
CA VAL A 8 3.77 -29.25 17.67
C VAL A 8 4.38 -29.77 18.98
N GLU A 9 5.57 -30.38 18.94
CA GLU A 9 6.30 -30.81 20.14
C GLU A 9 6.94 -29.65 20.93
N ASN A 10 7.29 -28.53 20.28
CA ASN A 10 7.97 -27.39 20.90
C ASN A 10 7.06 -26.24 21.34
N LEU A 11 5.82 -26.19 20.85
CA LEU A 11 4.82 -25.25 21.37
C LEU A 11 4.45 -25.63 22.81
N SER A 12 4.20 -24.62 23.64
CA SER A 12 3.49 -24.80 24.91
C SER A 12 2.06 -25.29 24.65
N ASP A 13 1.43 -25.89 25.66
CA ASP A 13 0.04 -26.32 25.52
C ASP A 13 -0.92 -25.13 25.28
N GLU A 14 -0.60 -23.95 25.82
CA GLU A 14 -1.33 -22.70 25.57
C GLU A 14 -1.19 -22.26 24.11
N GLU A 15 0.02 -22.27 23.54
CA GLU A 15 0.23 -21.93 22.13
C GLU A 15 -0.44 -22.95 21.19
N LYS A 16 -0.42 -24.24 21.54
CA LYS A 16 -1.16 -25.27 20.78
C LYS A 16 -2.65 -25.02 20.83
N GLN A 17 -3.18 -24.68 22.00
CA GLN A 17 -4.60 -24.36 22.16
C GLN A 17 -4.98 -23.12 21.35
N LEU A 18 -4.16 -22.06 21.39
CA LEU A 18 -4.36 -20.85 20.60
C LEU A 18 -4.31 -21.13 19.09
N MET A 19 -3.35 -21.92 18.63
CA MET A 19 -3.25 -22.33 17.22
C MET A 19 -4.44 -23.18 16.79
N THR A 20 -4.85 -24.15 17.62
CA THR A 20 -6.02 -25.00 17.36
C THR A 20 -7.27 -24.14 17.28
N GLN A 21 -7.49 -23.27 18.27
CA GLN A 21 -8.61 -22.33 18.29
C GLN A 21 -8.59 -21.43 17.04
N PHE A 22 -7.43 -20.91 16.66
CA PHE A 22 -7.28 -20.05 15.50
C PHE A 22 -7.67 -20.74 14.18
N PHE A 23 -7.25 -21.99 13.97
CA PHE A 23 -7.53 -22.73 12.73
C PHE A 23 -8.90 -23.40 12.70
N GLU A 24 -9.43 -23.81 13.85
CA GLU A 24 -10.70 -24.53 13.97
C GLU A 24 -11.91 -23.60 14.13
N GLU A 25 -11.72 -22.38 14.63
CA GLU A 25 -12.84 -21.45 14.74
C GLU A 25 -13.36 -21.04 13.35
N PRO A 26 -14.70 -21.10 13.15
CA PRO A 26 -15.37 -20.60 11.95
C PRO A 26 -14.94 -19.19 11.60
N VAL A 27 -14.44 -19.00 10.37
CA VAL A 27 -14.13 -17.66 9.88
C VAL A 27 -15.36 -17.12 9.17
N ASP A 28 -15.92 -16.05 9.73
CA ASP A 28 -17.00 -15.32 9.10
C ASP A 28 -16.40 -14.19 8.26
N PHE A 29 -16.73 -14.17 6.97
CA PHE A 29 -16.33 -13.11 6.05
C PHE A 29 -17.51 -12.72 5.16
N PRO A 30 -17.54 -11.47 4.66
CA PRO A 30 -18.61 -11.03 3.80
C PRO A 30 -18.73 -11.92 2.55
N LYS A 31 -19.94 -12.37 2.23
CA LYS A 31 -20.20 -13.33 1.14
C LYS A 31 -19.62 -12.87 -0.20
N GLU A 32 -19.64 -11.57 -0.45
CA GLU A 32 -19.08 -10.93 -1.63
C GLU A 32 -17.56 -11.12 -1.78
N TRP A 33 -16.84 -11.50 -0.71
CA TRP A 33 -15.44 -11.90 -0.81
C TRP A 33 -15.31 -13.24 -1.54
N GLY A 34 -16.29 -14.15 -1.42
CA GLY A 34 -16.29 -15.43 -2.11
C GLY A 34 -16.84 -15.39 -3.54
N GLU A 35 -17.58 -14.34 -3.89
CA GLU A 35 -18.21 -14.20 -5.19
C GLU A 35 -17.22 -13.64 -6.23
N ILE A 36 -17.05 -14.38 -7.33
CA ILE A 36 -16.26 -13.92 -8.47
C ILE A 36 -17.23 -13.44 -9.53
N VAL A 37 -17.25 -12.13 -9.71
CA VAL A 37 -17.92 -11.49 -10.83
C VAL A 37 -16.94 -11.51 -12.00
N PRO A 38 -17.28 -12.15 -13.14
CA PRO A 38 -16.48 -12.04 -14.34
C PRO A 38 -16.36 -10.57 -14.77
N TYR A 39 -15.20 -10.22 -15.31
CA TYR A 39 -15.00 -8.91 -15.89
C TYR A 39 -15.87 -8.73 -17.14
N SER A 40 -16.32 -7.49 -17.39
CA SER A 40 -17.00 -7.16 -18.65
C SER A 40 -16.04 -7.26 -19.83
N GLU A 41 -16.58 -7.45 -21.04
CA GLU A 41 -15.77 -7.47 -22.28
C GLU A 41 -15.01 -6.14 -22.48
N GLU A 42 -15.63 -5.02 -22.09
CA GLU A 42 -14.99 -3.70 -22.13
C GLU A 42 -13.78 -3.64 -21.18
N PHE A 43 -13.96 -4.09 -19.94
CA PHE A 43 -12.86 -4.13 -18.98
C PHE A 43 -11.74 -5.07 -19.42
N GLU A 44 -12.06 -6.25 -19.96
CA GLU A 44 -11.04 -7.16 -20.51
C GLU A 44 -10.27 -6.55 -21.69
N SER A 45 -10.93 -5.78 -22.55
CA SER A 45 -10.26 -5.02 -23.61
C SER A 45 -9.28 -3.99 -23.02
N GLU A 46 -9.68 -3.24 -21.99
CA GLU A 46 -8.77 -2.29 -21.32
C GLU A 46 -7.63 -3.01 -20.59
N ARG A 47 -7.88 -4.16 -19.94
CA ARG A 47 -6.84 -5.01 -19.37
C ARG A 47 -5.83 -5.44 -20.43
N ALA A 48 -6.27 -5.88 -21.61
CA ALA A 48 -5.38 -6.27 -22.70
C ALA A 48 -4.51 -5.08 -23.18
N ARG A 49 -5.10 -3.89 -23.36
CA ARG A 49 -4.35 -2.67 -23.72
C ARG A 49 -3.33 -2.27 -22.66
N MET A 50 -3.72 -2.34 -21.40
CA MET A 50 -2.83 -2.06 -20.26
C MET A 50 -1.64 -3.03 -20.27
N LYS A 51 -1.90 -4.31 -20.54
CA LYS A 51 -0.86 -5.33 -20.66
C LYS A 51 0.14 -5.00 -21.76
N GLU A 52 -0.34 -4.67 -22.96
CA GLU A 52 0.51 -4.28 -24.08
C GLU A 52 1.38 -3.07 -23.73
N GLU A 53 0.83 -2.08 -23.03
CA GLU A 53 1.58 -0.92 -22.60
C GLU A 53 2.69 -1.31 -21.62
N ILE A 54 2.40 -2.06 -20.56
CA ILE A 54 3.45 -2.42 -19.59
C ILE A 54 4.51 -3.33 -20.22
N LEU A 55 4.14 -4.19 -21.17
CA LEU A 55 5.11 -5.03 -21.90
C LEU A 55 6.12 -4.21 -22.71
N LYS A 56 5.82 -2.97 -23.11
CA LYS A 56 6.82 -2.07 -23.73
C LYS A 56 7.95 -1.72 -22.76
N TRP A 57 7.68 -1.75 -21.46
CA TRP A 57 8.64 -1.41 -20.41
C TRP A 57 9.38 -2.63 -19.85
N LYS A 58 9.02 -3.84 -20.30
CA LYS A 58 9.73 -5.07 -19.95
C LYS A 58 11.21 -4.99 -20.35
N GLY A 59 12.10 -5.23 -19.39
CA GLY A 59 13.55 -5.09 -19.54
C GLY A 59 14.05 -3.64 -19.55
N ARG A 60 13.17 -2.67 -19.27
CA ARG A 60 13.47 -1.23 -19.14
C ARG A 60 12.80 -0.65 -17.90
N GLU A 61 12.60 -1.46 -16.87
CA GLU A 61 11.90 -1.08 -15.64
C GLU A 61 12.60 0.07 -14.91
N ASP A 62 13.93 0.16 -15.03
CA ASP A 62 14.71 1.29 -14.52
C ASP A 62 14.31 2.63 -15.15
N ALA A 63 13.83 2.64 -16.39
CA ALA A 63 13.36 3.86 -17.06
C ALA A 63 12.00 4.34 -16.52
N LEU A 64 11.31 3.54 -15.70
CA LEU A 64 10.10 3.96 -14.97
C LEU A 64 10.42 4.48 -13.58
N LYS A 65 11.66 4.36 -13.08
CA LYS A 65 12.03 4.96 -11.78
C LYS A 65 12.05 6.47 -11.93
N ILE A 66 11.40 7.18 -10.99
CA ILE A 66 11.47 8.65 -10.96
C ILE A 66 12.94 9.06 -10.85
N PRO A 67 13.41 10.03 -11.65
CA PRO A 67 14.75 10.56 -11.52
C PRO A 67 15.03 11.05 -10.09
N VAL A 68 16.28 10.89 -9.67
CA VAL A 68 16.73 11.26 -8.32
C VAL A 68 17.81 12.33 -8.43
N ARG A 69 17.91 13.21 -7.42
CA ARG A 69 19.01 14.18 -7.36
C ARG A 69 20.31 13.43 -7.08
N GLU A 70 21.23 13.49 -8.03
CA GLU A 70 22.58 12.97 -7.86
C GLU A 70 23.30 13.76 -6.77
N TRP A 71 24.08 13.04 -5.97
CA TRP A 71 24.84 13.66 -4.90
C TRP A 71 26.06 14.35 -5.46
N THR A 72 26.38 15.53 -4.94
CA THR A 72 27.67 16.12 -5.26
C THR A 72 28.79 15.29 -4.60
N PRO A 73 30.00 15.27 -5.20
CA PRO A 73 31.15 14.60 -4.59
C PRO A 73 31.45 15.09 -3.16
N ASP A 74 31.13 16.36 -2.86
CA ASP A 74 31.38 16.93 -1.53
C ASP A 74 30.30 16.52 -0.51
N GLN A 75 29.03 16.42 -0.91
CA GLN A 75 27.97 15.82 -0.07
C GLN A 75 28.29 14.35 0.28
N THR A 76 28.92 13.64 -0.66
CA THR A 76 29.34 12.24 -0.45
C THR A 76 30.49 12.13 0.55
N LYS A 77 31.39 13.13 0.60
CA LYS A 77 32.51 13.16 1.56
C LYS A 77 32.07 13.54 2.97
N GLU A 78 31.14 14.49 3.10
CA GLU A 78 30.67 14.99 4.40
C GLU A 78 29.82 13.96 5.16
N ASN A 79 29.23 12.99 4.46
CA ASN A 79 28.46 11.93 5.10
C ASN A 79 28.61 10.60 4.34
N PRO A 80 29.56 9.74 4.74
CA PRO A 80 29.92 8.53 4.00
C PRO A 80 28.88 7.40 4.13
N ASN A 81 27.70 7.62 4.72
CA ASN A 81 26.68 6.60 4.84
C ASN A 81 26.11 6.25 3.44
N PRO A 82 26.43 5.07 2.87
CA PRO A 82 25.97 4.69 1.54
C PRO A 82 24.46 4.41 1.49
N TYR A 83 23.80 4.35 2.65
CA TYR A 83 22.37 4.08 2.79
C TYR A 83 21.51 5.35 2.89
N ARG A 84 22.09 6.54 2.72
CA ARG A 84 21.26 7.74 2.65
C ARG A 84 20.47 7.70 1.34
N VAL A 85 19.15 7.67 1.48
CA VAL A 85 18.19 7.55 0.39
C VAL A 85 18.36 8.74 -0.56
N GLN A 86 18.79 8.49 -1.79
CA GLN A 86 18.68 9.48 -2.87
C GLN A 86 17.21 9.90 -2.96
N ARG A 87 16.96 11.20 -2.84
CA ARG A 87 15.58 11.72 -2.93
C ARG A 87 15.18 11.79 -4.39
N SER A 88 14.03 11.21 -4.71
CA SER A 88 13.43 11.40 -6.03
C SER A 88 13.01 12.85 -6.22
N TYR A 89 12.87 13.29 -7.46
CA TYR A 89 12.35 14.63 -7.76
C TYR A 89 10.96 14.85 -7.16
N LEU A 90 10.14 13.80 -7.10
CA LEU A 90 8.85 13.85 -6.38
C LEU A 90 9.05 14.14 -4.89
N ASP A 91 9.95 13.41 -4.21
CA ASP A 91 10.21 13.63 -2.77
C ASP A 91 10.75 15.03 -2.48
N LEU A 92 11.54 15.60 -3.42
CA LEU A 92 12.04 16.97 -3.31
C LEU A 92 10.91 17.99 -3.43
N LEU A 93 10.09 17.88 -4.48
CA LEU A 93 8.96 18.80 -4.72
C LEU A 93 7.92 18.75 -3.60
N GLN A 94 7.56 17.54 -3.13
CA GLN A 94 6.66 17.35 -1.99
C GLN A 94 7.24 17.89 -0.67
N GLY A 95 8.57 17.93 -0.56
CA GLY A 95 9.28 18.54 0.55
C GLY A 95 9.49 20.05 0.43
N GLY A 96 8.88 20.71 -0.57
CA GLY A 96 9.04 22.15 -0.83
C GLY A 96 10.43 22.53 -1.38
N VAL A 97 11.22 21.56 -1.83
CA VAL A 97 12.54 21.82 -2.41
C VAL A 97 12.40 22.08 -3.90
N GLU A 98 12.80 23.28 -4.33
CA GLU A 98 12.87 23.62 -5.75
C GLU A 98 13.92 22.75 -6.49
N LEU A 99 13.57 22.36 -7.70
CA LEU A 99 14.47 21.69 -8.64
C LEU A 99 15.28 22.75 -9.40
N THR A 100 16.53 22.43 -9.76
CA THR A 100 17.32 23.28 -10.66
C THR A 100 16.76 23.24 -12.08
N GLU A 101 17.16 24.17 -12.95
CA GLU A 101 16.74 24.18 -14.36
C GLU A 101 17.08 22.86 -15.09
N ASP A 102 18.27 22.31 -14.85
CA ASP A 102 18.67 21.01 -15.41
C ASP A 102 17.81 19.86 -14.86
N GLU A 103 17.49 19.87 -13.56
CA GLU A 103 16.64 18.85 -12.94
C GLU A 103 15.20 18.93 -13.44
N LEU A 104 14.67 20.14 -13.62
CA LEU A 104 13.36 20.38 -14.23
C LEU A 104 13.32 19.80 -15.64
N GLN A 105 14.35 20.07 -16.47
CA GLN A 105 14.39 19.54 -17.83
C GLN A 105 14.42 18.00 -17.85
N VAL A 106 15.17 17.37 -16.93
CA VAL A 106 15.19 15.91 -16.77
C VAL A 106 13.82 15.38 -16.34
N ALA A 107 13.13 16.06 -15.41
CA ALA A 107 11.79 15.70 -14.98
C ALA A 107 10.78 15.77 -16.13
N GLU A 108 10.81 16.85 -16.92
CA GLU A 108 9.96 17.04 -18.10
C GLU A 108 10.18 15.97 -19.17
N ASP A 109 11.44 15.67 -19.50
CA ASP A 109 11.78 14.64 -20.48
C ASP A 109 11.32 13.26 -19.99
N TYR A 110 11.47 12.98 -18.69
CA TYR A 110 10.95 11.78 -18.06
C TYR A 110 9.41 11.68 -18.17
N LEU A 111 8.67 12.73 -17.80
CA LEU A 111 7.20 12.78 -17.91
C LEU A 111 6.74 12.62 -19.36
N ARG A 112 7.44 13.25 -20.31
CA ARG A 112 7.16 13.10 -21.75
C ARG A 112 7.32 11.64 -22.18
N SER A 113 8.40 10.99 -21.76
CA SER A 113 8.70 9.60 -22.10
C SER A 113 7.72 8.58 -21.47
N THR A 114 7.08 8.94 -20.36
CA THR A 114 6.14 8.09 -19.61
C THR A 114 4.67 8.46 -19.84
N SER A 115 4.38 9.45 -20.67
CA SER A 115 3.03 9.98 -20.87
C SER A 115 1.99 8.97 -21.39
N GLU A 116 2.38 8.06 -22.31
CA GLU A 116 1.49 6.98 -22.79
C GLU A 116 1.20 5.95 -21.68
N TYR A 117 2.20 5.65 -20.85
CA TYR A 117 2.05 4.77 -19.70
C TYR A 117 1.07 5.34 -18.68
N VAL A 118 1.21 6.63 -18.34
CA VAL A 118 0.26 7.36 -17.47
C VAL A 118 -1.14 7.37 -18.07
N ARG A 119 -1.28 7.69 -19.36
CA ARG A 119 -2.59 7.71 -20.04
C ARG A 119 -3.25 6.32 -20.06
N ALA A 120 -2.49 5.24 -20.21
CA ALA A 120 -3.02 3.89 -20.11
C ALA A 120 -3.55 3.58 -18.70
N TRP A 121 -2.78 3.91 -17.66
CA TRP A 121 -3.22 3.75 -16.27
C TRP A 121 -4.49 4.56 -15.98
N ARG A 122 -4.57 5.84 -16.37
CA ARG A 122 -5.76 6.67 -16.14
C ARG A 122 -7.02 6.07 -16.76
N ARG A 123 -6.94 5.55 -17.99
CA ARG A 123 -8.08 4.85 -18.62
C ARG A 123 -8.46 3.58 -17.87
N PHE A 124 -7.45 2.83 -17.42
CA PHE A 124 -7.64 1.54 -16.77
C PHE A 124 -8.24 1.67 -15.36
N VAL A 125 -7.77 2.60 -14.54
CA VAL A 125 -8.24 2.78 -13.15
C VAL A 125 -9.62 3.42 -13.03
N ASN A 126 -10.07 4.10 -14.09
CA ASN A 126 -11.40 4.70 -14.16
C ASN A 126 -12.48 3.73 -14.63
N GLN A 127 -12.14 2.47 -14.91
CA GLN A 127 -13.13 1.44 -15.18
C GLN A 127 -13.90 1.09 -13.90
N PRO A 128 -15.25 0.94 -13.93
CA PRO A 128 -16.04 0.62 -12.75
C PRO A 128 -15.57 -0.63 -12.01
N GLU A 129 -15.18 -1.65 -12.78
CA GLU A 129 -14.70 -2.97 -12.34
C GLU A 129 -13.23 -2.96 -11.90
N TYR A 130 -12.51 -1.85 -12.07
CA TYR A 130 -11.10 -1.78 -11.69
C TYR A 130 -10.90 -2.13 -10.21
N GLU A 131 -9.94 -3.02 -10.02
CA GLU A 131 -9.21 -3.25 -8.79
C GLU A 131 -7.72 -3.48 -9.13
N MET A 132 -6.82 -3.13 -8.22
CA MET A 132 -5.37 -3.19 -8.45
C MET A 132 -4.92 -4.58 -8.92
N MET A 133 -5.57 -5.62 -8.41
CA MET A 133 -5.23 -7.01 -8.71
C MET A 133 -5.81 -7.52 -10.03
N ALA A 134 -6.64 -6.72 -10.71
CA ALA A 134 -7.02 -6.94 -12.10
C ALA A 134 -5.88 -6.61 -13.07
N THR A 135 -4.81 -5.96 -12.61
CA THR A 135 -3.66 -5.60 -13.45
C THR A 135 -3.08 -6.85 -14.12
N PRO A 136 -3.04 -6.91 -15.46
CA PRO A 136 -2.80 -8.13 -16.24
C PRO A 136 -1.42 -8.78 -15.99
N ILE A 137 -0.44 -8.00 -15.55
CA ILE A 137 0.91 -8.51 -15.25
C ILE A 137 0.96 -9.37 -14.00
N LEU A 138 0.02 -9.21 -13.06
CA LEU A 138 -0.01 -10.05 -11.87
C LEU A 138 -0.36 -11.52 -12.20
N GLN A 139 -0.97 -11.77 -13.37
CA GLN A 139 -1.39 -13.12 -13.79
C GLN A 139 -0.32 -13.90 -14.55
N GLU A 140 0.55 -13.23 -15.32
CA GLU A 140 1.50 -13.92 -16.21
C GLU A 140 2.89 -14.08 -15.63
N VAL A 141 3.17 -13.44 -14.51
CA VAL A 141 4.52 -13.35 -13.93
C VAL A 141 4.69 -14.24 -12.70
N THR A 142 3.76 -15.16 -12.49
CA THR A 142 4.01 -16.40 -11.74
C THR A 142 4.97 -17.36 -12.47
N GLN A 143 5.46 -16.99 -13.66
CA GLN A 143 6.53 -17.72 -14.33
C GLN A 143 7.84 -17.63 -13.53
N PRO A 144 8.55 -18.76 -13.31
CA PRO A 144 9.81 -18.79 -12.59
C PRO A 144 10.86 -17.82 -13.15
N GLY A 145 11.49 -17.03 -12.28
CA GLY A 145 12.64 -16.18 -12.62
C GLY A 145 12.40 -14.66 -12.66
N TYR A 146 11.18 -14.18 -12.38
CA TYR A 146 10.93 -12.75 -12.26
C TYR A 146 11.26 -12.23 -10.84
N ILE A 147 12.18 -11.26 -10.75
CA ILE A 147 12.76 -10.76 -9.48
C ILE A 147 12.32 -9.32 -9.15
N ILE A 148 11.58 -8.63 -10.01
CA ILE A 148 10.91 -7.40 -9.59
C ILE A 148 9.54 -7.77 -9.05
N PRO A 149 9.20 -7.35 -7.83
CA PRO A 149 7.84 -7.53 -7.37
C PRO A 149 6.92 -6.64 -8.23
N ASN A 150 6.22 -7.23 -9.20
CA ASN A 150 5.44 -6.53 -10.22
C ASN A 150 4.33 -5.62 -9.67
N PHE A 151 4.06 -5.74 -8.38
CA PHE A 151 3.27 -4.80 -7.65
C PHE A 151 3.83 -3.37 -7.58
N LEU A 152 5.09 -3.16 -7.95
CA LEU A 152 5.65 -1.83 -8.06
C LEU A 152 5.07 -1.04 -9.24
N PHE A 153 4.51 -1.66 -10.29
CA PHE A 153 3.94 -0.91 -11.42
C PHE A 153 2.79 0.04 -11.03
N PRO A 154 1.76 -0.40 -10.26
CA PRO A 154 0.77 0.52 -9.68
C PRO A 154 1.41 1.66 -8.89
N GLN A 155 2.35 1.34 -7.99
CA GLN A 155 3.00 2.36 -7.16
C GLN A 155 3.84 3.34 -8.01
N LEU A 156 4.55 2.84 -9.01
CA LEU A 156 5.33 3.64 -9.96
C LEU A 156 4.39 4.53 -10.78
N ALA A 157 3.24 4.03 -11.23
CA ALA A 157 2.25 4.83 -11.93
C ALA A 157 1.70 5.96 -11.07
N ALA A 158 1.33 5.66 -9.81
CA ALA A 158 0.90 6.67 -8.84
C ALA A 158 1.98 7.73 -8.60
N LYS A 159 3.24 7.30 -8.49
CA LYS A 159 4.42 8.16 -8.35
C LYS A 159 4.64 9.06 -9.58
N VAL A 160 4.56 8.51 -10.80
CA VAL A 160 4.70 9.30 -12.04
C VAL A 160 3.56 10.31 -12.16
N MET A 161 2.32 9.92 -11.86
CA MET A 161 1.17 10.81 -11.84
C MET A 161 1.29 11.91 -10.79
N ALA A 162 1.81 11.59 -9.60
CA ALA A 162 2.08 12.60 -8.57
C ALA A 162 3.17 13.58 -9.03
N LEU A 163 4.23 13.10 -9.70
CA LEU A 163 5.25 13.99 -10.27
C LEU A 163 4.67 14.88 -11.38
N ASP A 164 3.81 14.34 -12.24
CA ASP A 164 3.12 15.09 -13.29
C ASP A 164 2.26 16.22 -12.68
N LEU A 165 1.50 15.89 -11.64
CA LEU A 165 0.73 16.87 -10.87
C LEU A 165 1.63 17.97 -10.30
N GLU A 166 2.71 17.61 -9.60
CA GLU A 166 3.62 18.57 -8.95
C GLU A 166 4.31 19.51 -9.95
N MET A 167 4.69 19.00 -11.13
CA MET A 167 5.36 19.77 -12.18
C MET A 167 4.40 20.68 -12.94
N ASN A 168 3.17 20.21 -13.19
CA ASN A 168 2.24 20.84 -14.13
C ASN A 168 0.99 21.44 -13.46
N ALA A 169 0.89 21.44 -12.13
CA ALA A 169 -0.28 21.93 -11.40
C ALA A 169 -0.73 23.34 -11.83
N ASN A 170 0.22 24.25 -12.07
CA ASN A 170 -0.08 25.63 -12.47
C ASN A 170 -0.65 25.75 -13.89
N GLU A 171 -0.45 24.74 -14.74
CA GLU A 171 -0.94 24.69 -16.11
C GLU A 171 -2.28 23.94 -16.23
N MET A 172 -2.57 23.07 -15.26
CA MET A 172 -3.82 22.33 -15.15
C MET A 172 -4.93 23.20 -14.55
N ASP A 173 -6.16 23.03 -15.02
CA ASP A 173 -7.31 23.56 -14.31
C ASP A 173 -7.62 22.75 -13.05
N GLU A 174 -8.49 23.30 -12.20
CA GLU A 174 -8.82 22.68 -10.90
C GLU A 174 -9.44 21.29 -11.04
N GLU A 175 -10.27 21.08 -12.06
CA GLU A 175 -10.97 19.82 -12.30
C GLU A 175 -10.00 18.73 -12.78
N ASP A 176 -9.05 19.08 -13.65
CA ASP A 176 -8.01 18.18 -14.12
C ASP A 176 -7.03 17.79 -13.00
N ARG A 177 -6.60 18.76 -12.16
CA ARG A 177 -5.79 18.46 -10.97
C ARG A 177 -6.52 17.51 -10.02
N PHE A 178 -7.81 17.79 -9.77
CA PHE A 178 -8.65 16.93 -8.95
C PHE A 178 -8.78 15.51 -9.53
N ALA A 179 -9.08 15.40 -10.82
CA ALA A 179 -9.23 14.13 -11.49
C ALA A 179 -7.93 13.31 -11.39
N LEU A 180 -6.76 13.94 -11.55
CA LEU A 180 -5.46 13.29 -11.43
C LEU A 180 -5.20 12.80 -9.99
N CYS A 181 -5.49 13.61 -8.97
CA CYS A 181 -5.44 13.19 -7.56
C CYS A 181 -6.30 11.96 -7.29
N MET A 182 -7.55 11.95 -7.79
CA MET A 182 -8.45 10.81 -7.61
C MET A 182 -8.02 9.57 -8.41
N ASP A 183 -7.44 9.75 -9.60
CA ASP A 183 -6.86 8.66 -10.36
C ASP A 183 -5.75 7.97 -9.55
N ILE A 184 -4.88 8.73 -8.87
CA ILE A 184 -3.83 8.19 -8.00
C ILE A 184 -4.43 7.36 -6.85
N VAL A 185 -5.45 7.89 -6.14
CA VAL A 185 -6.16 7.14 -5.08
C VAL A 185 -6.79 5.87 -5.64
N LYS A 186 -7.39 5.94 -6.84
CA LYS A 186 -8.04 4.80 -7.49
C LYS A 186 -7.05 3.70 -7.89
N ILE A 187 -5.78 4.00 -8.20
CA ILE A 187 -4.77 2.95 -8.48
C ILE A 187 -4.66 1.97 -7.30
N GLY A 188 -4.80 2.44 -6.06
CA GLY A 188 -4.78 1.58 -4.88
C GLY A 188 -6.11 0.90 -4.56
N LYS A 189 -7.17 1.05 -5.38
CA LYS A 189 -8.48 0.45 -5.10
C LYS A 189 -8.42 -1.08 -5.21
N ASN A 190 -8.82 -1.79 -4.16
CA ASN A 190 -9.10 -3.24 -4.20
C ASN A 190 -10.55 -3.54 -3.80
N ARG A 191 -11.11 -4.65 -4.31
CA ARG A 191 -12.46 -5.11 -3.92
C ARG A 191 -12.57 -6.64 -3.77
N PRO A 192 -12.50 -7.18 -2.54
CA PRO A 192 -11.57 -6.88 -1.44
C PRO A 192 -10.09 -7.17 -1.82
N PRO A 193 -9.10 -6.76 -0.98
CA PRO A 193 -7.70 -7.06 -1.21
C PRO A 193 -7.48 -8.58 -1.18
N PRO A 194 -6.86 -9.19 -2.20
CA PRO A 194 -6.78 -10.64 -2.26
C PRO A 194 -5.61 -11.23 -1.46
N VAL A 195 -4.62 -10.43 -1.10
CA VAL A 195 -3.48 -10.86 -0.30
C VAL A 195 -2.94 -9.67 0.48
N SER A 196 -2.29 -9.94 1.60
CA SER A 196 -1.58 -9.02 2.48
C SER A 196 -0.65 -8.08 1.75
N ILE A 197 0.17 -8.60 0.84
CA ILE A 197 1.05 -7.77 0.03
C ILE A 197 0.22 -6.81 -0.84
N GLY A 198 -0.86 -7.30 -1.46
CA GLY A 198 -1.82 -6.50 -2.22
C GLY A 198 -2.44 -5.39 -1.39
N TYR A 199 -2.75 -5.68 -0.13
CA TYR A 199 -3.26 -4.69 0.82
C TYR A 199 -2.21 -3.64 1.18
N LEU A 200 -0.97 -4.03 1.51
CA LEU A 200 0.12 -3.08 1.78
C LEU A 200 0.39 -2.13 0.60
N LEU A 201 0.25 -2.64 -0.62
CA LEU A 201 0.42 -1.85 -1.84
C LEU A 201 -0.73 -0.89 -2.08
N GLU A 202 -1.95 -1.31 -1.78
CA GLU A 202 -3.10 -0.42 -1.74
C GLU A 202 -2.84 0.74 -0.77
N LEU A 203 -2.42 0.44 0.46
CA LEU A 203 -2.10 1.48 1.44
C LEU A 203 -1.01 2.42 0.92
N ALA A 204 0.09 1.88 0.41
CA ALA A 204 1.20 2.68 -0.12
C ALA A 204 0.78 3.55 -1.31
N THR A 205 -0.06 3.02 -2.19
CA THR A 205 -0.51 3.72 -3.42
C THR A 205 -1.52 4.81 -3.09
N LYS A 206 -2.52 4.50 -2.27
CA LYS A 206 -3.50 5.50 -1.82
C LYS A 206 -2.84 6.60 -0.99
N LEU A 207 -1.79 6.29 -0.22
CA LEU A 207 -1.06 7.29 0.56
C LEU A 207 -0.42 8.33 -0.36
N ILE A 208 0.15 7.92 -1.51
CA ILE A 208 0.64 8.87 -2.53
C ILE A 208 -0.49 9.79 -2.99
N GLY A 209 -1.69 9.24 -3.22
CA GLY A 209 -2.87 10.03 -3.59
C GLY A 209 -3.33 10.98 -2.49
N PHE A 210 -3.27 10.58 -1.22
CA PHE A 210 -3.59 11.46 -0.10
C PHE A 210 -2.59 12.60 0.02
N ILE A 211 -1.29 12.32 -0.11
CA ILE A 211 -0.27 13.36 -0.12
C ILE A 211 -0.53 14.36 -1.26
N ALA A 212 -0.80 13.88 -2.48
CA ALA A 212 -1.14 14.72 -3.61
C ALA A 212 -2.37 15.62 -3.34
N ILE A 213 -3.44 15.05 -2.77
CA ILE A 213 -4.63 15.81 -2.37
C ILE A 213 -4.30 16.85 -1.30
N GLN A 214 -3.53 16.48 -0.28
CA GLN A 214 -3.17 17.39 0.82
C GLN A 214 -2.32 18.57 0.31
N THR A 215 -1.38 18.31 -0.59
CA THR A 215 -0.56 19.35 -1.24
C THR A 215 -1.40 20.31 -2.07
N GLU A 216 -2.38 19.80 -2.83
CA GLU A 216 -3.19 20.62 -3.75
C GLU A 216 -4.39 21.30 -3.09
N THR A 217 -4.90 20.77 -1.98
CA THR A 217 -6.10 21.32 -1.30
C THR A 217 -6.03 22.83 -1.04
N PRO A 218 -4.90 23.43 -0.60
CA PRO A 218 -4.79 24.88 -0.44
C PRO A 218 -4.99 25.68 -1.73
N SER A 219 -4.65 25.10 -2.90
CA SER A 219 -4.77 25.77 -4.21
C SER A 219 -6.19 25.78 -4.74
N PHE A 220 -7.04 24.82 -4.31
CA PHE A 220 -8.42 24.68 -4.72
C PHE A 220 -9.30 25.83 -4.21
N GLN A 221 -10.13 26.38 -5.11
CA GLN A 221 -11.03 27.52 -4.85
C GLN A 221 -12.51 27.15 -5.04
N ASP A 222 -12.83 25.99 -5.62
CA ASP A 222 -14.21 25.55 -5.81
C ASP A 222 -14.68 24.64 -4.65
N PRO A 223 -15.54 25.14 -3.74
CA PRO A 223 -16.08 24.32 -2.65
C PRO A 223 -17.00 23.19 -3.14
N ILE A 224 -17.57 23.26 -4.35
CA ILE A 224 -18.36 22.18 -4.93
C ILE A 224 -17.45 21.01 -5.31
N LEU A 225 -16.33 21.30 -5.96
CA LEU A 225 -15.32 20.30 -6.31
C LEU A 225 -14.75 19.65 -5.04
N LEU A 226 -14.40 20.44 -4.03
CA LEU A 226 -13.91 19.92 -2.74
C LEU A 226 -14.92 19.00 -2.04
N LYS A 227 -16.23 19.32 -2.07
CA LYS A 227 -17.28 18.44 -1.52
C LYS A 227 -17.39 17.12 -2.28
N LYS A 228 -17.16 17.13 -3.60
CA LYS A 228 -17.08 15.92 -4.41
C LYS A 228 -15.87 15.07 -3.98
N VAL A 229 -14.69 15.66 -3.80
CA VAL A 229 -13.50 14.97 -3.24
C VAL A 229 -13.85 14.28 -1.93
N LEU A 230 -14.46 15.03 -1.01
CA LEU A 230 -14.77 14.55 0.33
C LEU A 230 -15.73 13.36 0.30
N THR A 231 -16.69 13.39 -0.63
CA THR A 231 -17.63 12.28 -0.87
C THR A 231 -16.89 11.06 -1.43
N GLU A 232 -16.06 11.23 -2.46
CA GLU A 232 -15.29 10.11 -3.05
C GLU A 232 -14.30 9.50 -2.05
N LEU A 233 -13.63 10.31 -1.22
CA LEU A 233 -12.77 9.82 -0.15
C LEU A 233 -13.54 9.07 0.93
N SER A 234 -14.80 9.44 1.19
CA SER A 234 -15.69 8.72 2.11
C SER A 234 -16.04 7.31 1.60
N GLU A 235 -16.06 7.13 0.29
CA GLU A 235 -16.22 5.81 -0.34
C GLU A 235 -14.90 5.02 -0.45
N ALA A 236 -13.76 5.73 -0.46
CA ALA A 236 -12.42 5.13 -0.50
C ALA A 236 -11.93 4.54 0.84
N THR A 237 -12.78 4.58 1.88
CA THR A 237 -12.49 4.03 3.22
C THR A 237 -11.98 2.59 3.10
N MET A 238 -11.02 2.23 3.94
CA MET A 238 -10.45 0.90 3.94
C MET A 238 -11.53 -0.14 4.18
N SER A 239 -11.55 -1.17 3.33
CA SER A 239 -12.51 -2.27 3.44
C SER A 239 -12.14 -3.26 4.53
N VAL A 240 -10.94 -3.17 5.11
CA VAL A 240 -10.48 -4.07 6.17
C VAL A 240 -9.85 -3.28 7.31
N HIS A 241 -10.48 -3.35 8.49
CA HIS A 241 -9.84 -3.02 9.75
C HIS A 241 -9.07 -4.26 10.20
N VAL A 242 -7.78 -4.36 9.86
CA VAL A 242 -6.92 -5.52 10.20
C VAL A 242 -6.50 -5.44 11.68
N SER A 243 -7.46 -5.38 12.61
CA SER A 243 -7.16 -5.31 14.04
C SER A 243 -6.73 -6.66 14.61
N SER A 244 -6.90 -7.77 13.87
CA SER A 244 -6.47 -9.11 14.29
C SER A 244 -5.62 -9.84 13.23
N MET A 245 -4.68 -10.67 13.69
CA MET A 245 -3.91 -11.61 12.85
C MET A 245 -4.79 -12.56 12.05
N ARG A 246 -5.99 -12.85 12.57
CA ARG A 246 -6.94 -13.76 11.95
C ARG A 246 -7.49 -13.21 10.65
N ASP A 247 -7.82 -11.93 10.63
CA ASP A 247 -8.37 -11.28 9.44
C ASP A 247 -7.33 -11.23 8.33
N PHE A 248 -6.06 -10.98 8.68
CA PHE A 248 -4.96 -10.93 7.72
C PHE A 248 -4.70 -12.27 7.03
N GLN A 249 -4.58 -13.37 7.78
CA GLN A 249 -4.38 -14.69 7.18
C GLN A 249 -5.61 -15.16 6.40
N THR A 250 -6.80 -14.82 6.91
CA THR A 250 -8.06 -15.03 6.18
C THR A 250 -8.04 -14.32 4.84
N MET A 251 -7.63 -13.04 4.78
CA MET A 251 -7.51 -12.29 3.52
C MET A 251 -6.55 -12.99 2.55
N ASP A 252 -5.37 -13.39 3.01
CA ASP A 252 -4.37 -14.07 2.19
C ASP A 252 -4.90 -15.36 1.57
N ILE A 253 -5.51 -16.21 2.39
CA ILE A 253 -6.07 -17.48 1.94
C ILE A 253 -7.22 -17.24 0.97
N LEU A 254 -8.21 -16.43 1.36
CA LEU A 254 -9.40 -16.20 0.56
C LEU A 254 -9.06 -15.56 -0.77
N GLY A 255 -8.21 -14.55 -0.80
CA GLY A 255 -7.95 -13.90 -2.06
C GLY A 255 -6.95 -14.65 -2.96
N THR A 256 -6.06 -15.48 -2.40
CA THR A 256 -5.35 -16.49 -3.20
C THR A 256 -6.35 -17.44 -3.87
N MET A 257 -7.34 -17.93 -3.12
CA MET A 257 -8.40 -18.78 -3.69
C MET A 257 -9.21 -18.03 -4.76
N ARG A 258 -9.58 -16.76 -4.53
CA ARG A 258 -10.34 -15.96 -5.50
C ARG A 258 -9.57 -15.79 -6.80
N PHE A 259 -8.28 -15.48 -6.67
CA PHE A 259 -7.38 -15.31 -7.80
C PHE A 259 -7.30 -16.59 -8.64
N ALA A 260 -7.10 -17.75 -8.00
CA ALA A 260 -7.04 -19.03 -8.68
C ALA A 260 -8.39 -19.46 -9.29
N LYS A 261 -9.53 -19.21 -8.62
CA LYS A 261 -10.87 -19.49 -9.20
C LYS A 261 -11.21 -18.56 -10.38
N ARG A 262 -10.72 -17.31 -10.40
CA ARG A 262 -10.85 -16.40 -11.57
C ARG A 262 -10.10 -16.90 -12.79
N GLY A 263 -8.97 -17.59 -12.59
CA GLY A 263 -8.24 -18.26 -13.67
C GLY A 263 -9.04 -19.38 -14.34
N GLY A 264 -10.15 -19.83 -13.74
CA GLY A 264 -10.98 -20.92 -14.23
C GLY A 264 -10.50 -22.32 -13.84
N ASP A 265 -9.41 -22.40 -13.07
CA ASP A 265 -8.72 -23.66 -12.83
C ASP A 265 -9.28 -24.45 -11.63
N PHE A 266 -9.97 -23.79 -10.68
CA PHE A 266 -10.42 -24.41 -9.43
C PHE A 266 -11.82 -23.98 -9.01
N ASN A 267 -12.65 -24.95 -8.62
CA ASN A 267 -13.94 -24.68 -8.01
C ASN A 267 -13.83 -24.70 -6.48
N PHE A 268 -13.32 -23.62 -5.91
CA PHE A 268 -13.26 -23.44 -4.46
C PHE A 268 -14.64 -23.15 -3.86
N ASP A 269 -14.86 -23.71 -2.67
CA ASP A 269 -15.97 -23.41 -1.78
C ASP A 269 -15.60 -22.22 -0.87
N PHE A 270 -16.38 -21.15 -0.97
CA PHE A 270 -16.24 -19.92 -0.19
C PHE A 270 -17.41 -19.74 0.79
N THR A 271 -18.10 -20.81 1.17
CA THR A 271 -19.21 -20.74 2.13
C THR A 271 -18.71 -20.20 3.47
N PRO A 272 -19.13 -18.99 3.91
CA PRO A 272 -18.65 -18.41 5.17
C PRO A 272 -18.95 -19.32 6.37
N GLY A 273 -18.13 -19.25 7.41
CA GLY A 273 -18.28 -20.05 8.61
C GLY A 273 -17.59 -21.42 8.57
N ALA A 274 -16.89 -21.77 7.50
CA ALA A 274 -15.94 -22.88 7.56
C ALA A 274 -14.68 -22.49 8.37
N PRO A 275 -14.04 -23.44 9.07
CA PRO A 275 -12.73 -23.26 9.69
C PRO A 275 -11.66 -22.79 8.69
N LEU A 276 -10.69 -21.98 9.13
CA LEU A 276 -9.61 -21.48 8.26
C LEU A 276 -8.80 -22.62 7.63
N VAL A 277 -8.66 -23.72 8.36
CA VAL A 277 -7.97 -24.93 7.89
C VAL A 277 -8.63 -25.56 6.67
N ASP A 278 -9.94 -25.45 6.51
CA ASP A 278 -10.65 -26.02 5.35
C ASP A 278 -10.32 -25.26 4.06
N TYR A 279 -10.26 -23.94 4.12
CA TYR A 279 -9.80 -23.11 2.99
C TYR A 279 -8.32 -23.38 2.65
N SER A 280 -7.50 -23.55 3.68
CA SER A 280 -6.09 -23.89 3.50
C SER A 280 -5.91 -25.26 2.84
N HIS A 281 -6.69 -26.25 3.25
CA HIS A 281 -6.72 -27.57 2.63
C HIS A 281 -7.13 -27.50 1.15
N GLN A 282 -8.09 -26.65 0.80
CA GLN A 282 -8.49 -26.44 -0.60
C GLN A 282 -7.33 -25.91 -1.46
N LEU A 283 -6.55 -24.94 -0.95
CA LEU A 283 -5.38 -24.40 -1.64
C LEU A 283 -4.23 -25.41 -1.84
N LEU A 284 -4.11 -26.37 -0.92
CA LEU A 284 -3.04 -27.36 -0.91
C LEU A 284 -3.38 -28.66 -1.67
N GLN A 285 -4.57 -28.76 -2.27
CA GLN A 285 -4.94 -29.95 -3.04
C GLN A 285 -4.03 -30.12 -4.27
N PRO A 286 -3.60 -31.36 -4.59
CA PRO A 286 -2.86 -31.63 -5.82
C PRO A 286 -3.59 -31.09 -7.05
N GLY A 287 -2.84 -30.44 -7.95
CA GLY A 287 -3.39 -29.73 -9.10
C GLY A 287 -3.56 -28.24 -8.86
N ALA A 288 -3.76 -27.75 -7.62
CA ALA A 288 -3.85 -26.31 -7.35
C ALA A 288 -2.58 -25.57 -7.84
N PRO A 289 -2.68 -24.33 -8.37
CA PRO A 289 -1.55 -23.66 -9.02
C PRO A 289 -0.40 -23.43 -8.05
N TYR A 290 -0.75 -23.20 -6.77
CA TYR A 290 0.20 -23.05 -5.68
C TYR A 290 0.96 -24.37 -5.42
N TYR A 291 0.27 -25.51 -5.45
CA TYR A 291 0.89 -26.82 -5.26
C TYR A 291 1.79 -27.22 -6.43
N GLU A 292 1.38 -26.94 -7.67
CA GLU A 292 2.19 -27.25 -8.87
C GLU A 292 3.39 -26.30 -9.00
N GLY A 293 3.24 -25.02 -8.67
CA GLY A 293 4.36 -24.07 -8.61
C GLY A 293 5.43 -24.47 -7.59
N LEU A 294 5.05 -25.11 -6.48
CA LEU A 294 6.00 -25.66 -5.50
C LEU A 294 6.74 -26.93 -5.98
N ARG A 295 6.20 -27.62 -7.00
CA ARG A 295 6.80 -28.85 -7.55
C ARG A 295 7.75 -28.61 -8.70
N ASP A 296 7.66 -27.46 -9.37
CA ASP A 296 8.57 -27.12 -10.45
C ASP A 296 9.98 -26.88 -9.90
N PRO A 297 10.97 -27.73 -10.24
CA PRO A 297 12.34 -27.61 -9.73
C PRO A 297 13.08 -26.37 -10.25
N ASP A 298 12.58 -25.77 -11.33
CA ASP A 298 13.06 -24.52 -11.93
C ASP A 298 12.32 -23.31 -11.34
N VAL A 299 11.11 -23.49 -10.79
CA VAL A 299 10.56 -22.62 -9.72
C VAL A 299 11.31 -22.93 -8.42
N ARG A 300 12.62 -22.68 -8.44
CA ARG A 300 13.23 -22.15 -7.24
C ARG A 300 12.56 -20.81 -7.06
N PHE A 301 11.61 -20.71 -6.13
CA PHE A 301 11.38 -19.42 -5.49
C PHE A 301 12.77 -18.86 -5.20
N TYR A 302 13.13 -17.77 -5.90
CA TYR A 302 14.31 -16.99 -5.56
C TYR A 302 13.99 -16.35 -4.21
N LEU A 303 14.01 -17.19 -3.17
CA LEU A 303 14.26 -16.79 -1.80
C LEU A 303 15.64 -16.16 -1.87
N TYR A 304 15.66 -14.84 -2.07
CA TYR A 304 16.87 -14.08 -1.91
C TYR A 304 17.42 -14.45 -0.54
N PRO A 305 18.65 -14.99 -0.45
CA PRO A 305 19.28 -15.12 0.84
C PRO A 305 19.54 -13.70 1.34
N TYR A 306 18.79 -13.25 2.33
CA TYR A 306 19.13 -12.08 3.16
C TYR A 306 20.36 -12.36 4.05
N HIS A 307 21.32 -13.16 3.57
CA HIS A 307 22.45 -13.65 4.36
C HIS A 307 23.60 -12.65 4.51
N ASP A 308 23.50 -11.43 3.96
CA ASP A 308 24.55 -10.41 4.06
C ASP A 308 24.13 -9.14 4.84
N LEU A 309 23.00 -9.15 5.55
CA LEU A 309 22.70 -8.11 6.54
C LEU A 309 23.29 -8.52 7.92
N PRO A 310 24.08 -7.64 8.58
CA PRO A 310 24.67 -7.95 9.88
C PRO A 310 23.60 -7.79 10.96
N PHE A 311 22.80 -8.83 11.15
CA PHE A 311 22.09 -9.10 12.40
C PHE A 311 22.77 -10.32 13.03
N ASP A 312 23.50 -10.11 14.13
CA ASP A 312 24.17 -11.18 14.88
C ASP A 312 23.13 -12.11 15.52
N VAL A 313 22.79 -13.18 14.81
CA VAL A 313 22.28 -14.43 15.38
C VAL A 313 23.42 -15.45 15.26
N ASP A 314 23.82 -16.05 16.38
CA ASP A 314 24.97 -16.97 16.45
C ASP A 314 24.75 -18.22 15.58
N LEU A 315 25.29 -18.15 14.36
CA LEU A 315 25.20 -19.09 13.24
C LEU A 315 25.96 -20.41 13.46
N ASN A 316 26.71 -20.57 14.56
CA ASN A 316 27.63 -21.69 14.70
C ASN A 316 26.95 -23.07 14.86
N TRP A 317 25.65 -23.12 15.21
CA TRP A 317 24.91 -24.38 15.29
C TRP A 317 24.36 -24.87 13.93
N ILE A 318 24.20 -23.96 12.97
CA ILE A 318 23.73 -24.26 11.60
C ILE A 318 24.85 -24.88 10.74
N ILE A 319 26.10 -24.70 11.15
CA ILE A 319 27.31 -24.99 10.36
C ILE A 319 27.62 -26.49 10.24
N ASP A 320 27.17 -27.36 11.16
CA ASP A 320 27.70 -28.73 11.25
C ASP A 320 26.73 -29.87 10.81
N SER A 321 25.59 -29.59 10.18
CA SER A 321 24.67 -30.64 9.67
C SER A 321 24.81 -30.89 8.15
N PRO A 322 24.90 -32.16 7.69
CA PRO A 322 24.95 -32.51 6.27
C PRO A 322 23.58 -32.45 5.56
N PHE A 323 22.50 -32.04 6.23
CA PHE A 323 21.16 -31.81 5.64
C PHE A 323 20.83 -30.33 5.42
N ARG A 324 21.87 -29.50 5.35
CA ARG A 324 21.93 -28.07 5.01
C ARG A 324 21.21 -27.64 3.72
N SER A 325 20.68 -28.54 2.91
CA SER A 325 20.00 -28.22 1.64
C SER A 325 18.46 -28.26 1.70
N SER A 326 17.93 -28.75 2.83
CA SER A 326 16.49 -28.81 3.13
C SER A 326 16.18 -28.10 4.46
N VAL A 327 16.98 -27.13 4.91
CA VAL A 327 16.60 -25.71 4.67
C VAL A 327 15.10 -25.63 4.54
N LEU A 328 14.42 -25.37 5.66
CA LEU A 328 13.77 -24.07 5.81
C LEU A 328 12.68 -23.72 4.76
N ARG A 329 12.31 -24.65 3.89
CA ARG A 329 11.60 -24.32 2.64
C ARG A 329 10.09 -24.25 2.73
N LEU A 330 9.48 -24.60 3.86
CA LEU A 330 8.01 -24.58 3.97
C LEU A 330 7.47 -24.10 5.32
N GLU A 331 8.21 -24.22 6.43
CA GLU A 331 7.74 -23.75 7.75
C GLU A 331 8.21 -22.32 8.11
N GLU A 332 9.10 -21.72 7.33
CA GLU A 332 9.42 -20.28 7.41
C GLU A 332 8.34 -19.37 6.80
N PHE A 333 7.40 -19.90 6.00
CA PHE A 333 6.51 -19.05 5.21
C PHE A 333 5.28 -18.49 5.96
N PHE A 334 4.90 -19.05 7.12
CA PHE A 334 3.69 -18.59 7.82
C PHE A 334 3.80 -18.38 9.34
N CYS A 335 4.82 -18.88 10.06
CA CYS A 335 4.65 -18.97 11.53
C CYS A 335 5.77 -18.51 12.49
N VAL A 336 7.03 -18.18 12.14
CA VAL A 336 8.03 -18.01 13.23
C VAL A 336 8.98 -16.79 13.24
N GLU A 337 9.12 -15.95 12.19
CA GLU A 337 9.91 -14.70 12.33
C GLU A 337 9.22 -13.41 11.85
N ASN A 338 7.97 -13.48 11.39
CA ASN A 338 7.22 -12.31 10.88
C ASN A 338 6.33 -11.60 11.91
N PHE A 339 6.51 -11.84 13.21
CA PHE A 339 5.86 -11.02 14.24
C PHE A 339 6.25 -9.53 14.14
N THR A 340 7.41 -9.20 13.57
CA THR A 340 7.81 -7.82 13.22
C THR A 340 7.00 -7.23 12.07
N TYR A 341 6.67 -8.00 11.03
CA TYR A 341 5.92 -7.49 9.87
C TYR A 341 4.43 -7.24 10.16
N TRP A 342 3.80 -7.97 11.08
CA TRP A 342 2.39 -7.70 11.41
C TRP A 342 2.22 -6.37 12.11
N TRP A 343 3.07 -6.09 13.11
CA TRP A 343 3.04 -4.79 13.77
C TRP A 343 3.26 -3.67 12.74
N ASP A 344 4.14 -3.87 11.76
CA ASP A 344 4.32 -2.93 10.65
C ASP A 344 3.05 -2.79 9.78
N VAL A 345 2.34 -3.87 9.46
CA VAL A 345 1.07 -3.82 8.69
C VAL A 345 0.00 -3.07 9.46
N VAL A 346 -0.18 -3.38 10.74
CA VAL A 346 -1.16 -2.71 11.61
C VAL A 346 -0.79 -1.26 11.76
N LEU A 347 0.46 -0.96 12.11
CA LEU A 347 0.95 0.41 12.24
C LEU A 347 0.78 1.21 10.95
N ARG A 348 1.06 0.62 9.78
CA ARG A 348 0.82 1.25 8.47
C ARG A 348 -0.66 1.43 8.19
N SER A 349 -1.52 0.50 8.62
CA SER A 349 -2.98 0.60 8.47
C SER A 349 -3.53 1.73 9.33
N VAL A 350 -3.13 1.79 10.61
CA VAL A 350 -3.49 2.85 11.55
C VAL A 350 -2.99 4.20 11.03
N TYR A 351 -1.71 4.29 10.64
CA TYR A 351 -1.14 5.50 10.01
C TYR A 351 -1.92 5.93 8.77
N PHE A 352 -2.31 4.98 7.93
CA PHE A 352 -3.06 5.27 6.72
C PHE A 352 -4.46 5.80 7.03
N GLU A 353 -5.16 5.20 8.00
CA GLU A 353 -6.46 5.68 8.48
C GLU A 353 -6.33 7.10 9.07
N THR A 354 -5.27 7.35 9.84
CA THR A 354 -4.90 8.68 10.32
C THR A 354 -4.70 9.66 9.15
N ALA A 355 -3.92 9.28 8.14
CA ALA A 355 -3.66 10.12 6.97
C ALA A 355 -4.94 10.41 6.16
N LEU A 356 -5.81 9.42 5.96
CA LEU A 356 -7.12 9.60 5.32
C LEU A 356 -7.99 10.59 6.09
N ASN A 357 -8.10 10.43 7.41
CA ASN A 357 -8.91 11.31 8.25
C ASN A 357 -8.35 12.74 8.27
N LEU A 358 -7.03 12.90 8.32
CA LEU A 358 -6.38 14.21 8.19
C LEU A 358 -6.61 14.85 6.82
N THR A 359 -6.56 14.10 5.73
CA THR A 359 -6.93 14.60 4.39
C THR A 359 -8.37 15.08 4.35
N ARG A 360 -9.31 14.30 4.91
CA ARG A 360 -10.73 14.69 5.00
C ARG A 360 -10.92 15.96 5.82
N LEU A 361 -10.23 16.07 6.96
CA LEU A 361 -10.25 17.27 7.80
C LEU A 361 -9.69 18.49 7.06
N GLN A 362 -8.59 18.36 6.32
CA GLN A 362 -8.01 19.46 5.55
C GLN A 362 -8.96 19.95 4.44
N ILE A 363 -9.58 19.03 3.69
CA ILE A 363 -10.59 19.36 2.68
C ILE A 363 -11.80 20.06 3.33
N ALA A 364 -12.33 19.49 4.41
CA ALA A 364 -13.46 20.08 5.12
C ALA A 364 -13.12 21.47 5.67
N ASN A 365 -11.91 21.65 6.20
CA ASN A 365 -11.42 22.94 6.68
C ASN A 365 -11.29 23.96 5.55
N ARG A 366 -10.80 23.53 4.38
CA ARG A 366 -10.71 24.39 3.19
C ARG A 366 -12.09 24.80 2.67
N ILE A 367 -13.05 23.89 2.63
CA ILE A 367 -14.45 24.22 2.29
C ILE A 367 -15.01 25.24 3.28
N HIS A 368 -14.78 25.02 4.59
CA HIS A 368 -15.24 25.93 5.63
C HIS A 368 -14.65 27.33 5.43
N GLU A 369 -13.33 27.44 5.19
CA GLU A 369 -12.63 28.69 4.91
C GLU A 369 -13.20 29.41 3.69
N LEU A 370 -13.44 28.71 2.59
CA LEU A 370 -14.04 29.28 1.38
C LEU A 370 -15.48 29.78 1.61
N GLU A 371 -16.23 29.14 2.52
CA GLU A 371 -17.61 29.49 2.81
C GLU A 371 -17.77 30.60 3.87
N THR A 372 -16.84 30.70 4.84
CA THR A 372 -16.95 31.61 6.00
C THR A 372 -15.91 32.72 6.01
N GLY A 373 -14.81 32.55 5.27
CA GLY A 373 -13.63 33.43 5.30
C GLY A 373 -12.63 33.12 6.42
N GLU A 374 -12.87 32.10 7.25
CA GLU A 374 -11.97 31.70 8.36
C GLU A 374 -11.81 30.18 8.40
N LYS A 375 -10.63 29.68 8.80
CA LYS A 375 -10.43 28.24 9.04
C LYS A 375 -11.10 27.79 10.35
N ALA A 376 -11.63 26.58 10.34
CA ALA A 376 -12.15 25.90 11.51
C ALA A 376 -11.02 25.47 12.44
N LYS A 377 -10.99 26.03 13.66
CA LYS A 377 -10.05 25.65 14.74
C LYS A 377 -10.58 24.53 15.62
N ASP A 378 -11.84 24.15 15.43
CA ASP A 378 -12.56 23.15 16.22
C ASP A 378 -13.45 22.31 15.28
N MET A 379 -13.49 20.99 15.50
CA MET A 379 -14.24 20.07 14.63
C MET A 379 -15.75 20.30 14.66
N SER A 380 -16.29 20.93 15.70
CA SER A 380 -17.71 21.29 15.78
C SER A 380 -18.17 22.27 14.69
N HIS A 381 -17.23 22.97 14.04
CA HIS A 381 -17.53 23.79 12.86
C HIS A 381 -17.62 22.98 11.56
N LEU A 382 -17.06 21.77 11.55
CA LEU A 382 -17.03 20.87 10.39
C LEU A 382 -18.15 19.81 10.45
N VAL A 383 -18.55 19.41 11.66
CA VAL A 383 -19.56 18.36 11.91
C VAL A 383 -20.89 18.99 12.36
N PRO A 384 -22.07 18.51 11.88
CA PRO A 384 -22.27 17.47 10.87
C PRO A 384 -22.30 18.02 9.43
N LYS A 385 -21.97 19.30 9.24
CA LYS A 385 -22.22 20.03 7.98
C LYS A 385 -21.43 19.47 6.80
N LEU A 386 -20.15 19.20 7.00
CA LEU A 386 -19.21 18.75 5.97
C LEU A 386 -18.78 17.30 6.20
N LEU A 387 -18.66 16.90 7.46
CA LEU A 387 -18.35 15.53 7.86
C LEU A 387 -19.54 14.94 8.62
N PRO A 388 -19.99 13.71 8.32
CA PRO A 388 -21.16 13.12 8.97
C PRO A 388 -20.92 12.85 10.46
N LEU A 389 -19.67 12.51 10.83
CA LEU A 389 -19.21 12.25 12.19
C LEU A 389 -17.83 12.89 12.38
N ALA A 390 -17.50 13.23 13.63
CA ALA A 390 -16.15 13.68 13.97
C ALA A 390 -15.17 12.50 13.84
N PRO A 391 -14.15 12.57 12.97
CA PRO A 391 -13.14 11.55 12.91
C PRO A 391 -12.31 11.58 14.20
N VAL A 392 -11.98 10.40 14.71
CA VAL A 392 -11.07 10.21 15.85
C VAL A 392 -9.70 9.80 15.34
N ASP A 393 -8.65 10.11 16.10
CA ASP A 393 -7.29 9.68 15.87
C ASP A 393 -7.18 8.17 16.17
N PRO A 394 -6.90 7.33 15.15
CA PRO A 394 -6.77 5.88 15.32
C PRO A 394 -5.66 5.44 16.28
N PHE A 395 -4.71 6.31 16.63
CA PHE A 395 -3.67 5.99 17.61
C PHE A 395 -4.14 6.11 19.07
N THR A 396 -5.12 6.98 19.34
CA THR A 396 -5.49 7.36 20.72
C THR A 396 -6.99 7.26 21.03
N ASP A 397 -7.81 7.02 20.01
CA ASP A 397 -9.29 7.12 20.07
C ASP A 397 -9.79 8.49 20.57
N GLN A 398 -8.96 9.54 20.49
CA GLN A 398 -9.29 10.92 20.86
C GLN A 398 -9.50 11.80 19.61
N PRO A 399 -10.11 12.99 19.73
CA PRO A 399 -10.14 13.96 18.64
C PRO A 399 -8.73 14.40 18.21
N PHE A 400 -8.51 14.56 16.91
CA PHE A 400 -7.31 15.21 16.37
C PHE A 400 -7.09 16.60 16.97
N LEU A 401 -5.82 16.95 17.19
CA LEU A 401 -5.39 18.22 17.78
C LEU A 401 -5.25 19.30 16.71
N TRP A 402 -5.35 20.58 17.11
CA TRP A 402 -5.20 21.74 16.23
C TRP A 402 -3.87 22.44 16.46
N ASP A 403 -3.04 22.51 15.41
CA ASP A 403 -1.82 23.30 15.37
C ASP A 403 -2.14 24.72 14.91
N ALA A 404 -2.18 25.67 15.85
CA ALA A 404 -2.48 27.07 15.55
C ALA A 404 -1.39 27.78 14.74
N SER A 405 -0.14 27.28 14.75
CA SER A 405 0.97 27.89 14.01
C SER A 405 0.92 27.55 12.53
N ARG A 406 0.48 26.33 12.20
CA ARG A 406 0.33 25.84 10.82
C ARG A 406 -1.12 25.84 10.33
N GLU A 407 -2.05 26.19 11.21
CA GLU A 407 -3.48 26.19 10.96
C GLU A 407 -3.99 24.86 10.37
N THR A 408 -3.61 23.75 10.98
CA THR A 408 -3.99 22.40 10.55
C THR A 408 -4.27 21.47 11.73
N PHE A 409 -5.05 20.42 11.47
CA PHE A 409 -5.20 19.31 12.40
C PHE A 409 -4.02 18.32 12.31
N TYR A 410 -3.72 17.63 13.40
CA TYR A 410 -2.69 16.58 13.49
C TYR A 410 -3.07 15.49 14.51
N SER A 411 -2.40 14.35 14.42
CA SER A 411 -2.46 13.20 15.33
C SER A 411 -1.17 13.11 16.13
N VAL A 412 -1.25 12.65 17.38
CA VAL A 412 -0.06 12.47 18.25
C VAL A 412 0.81 11.27 17.85
N GLY A 413 0.41 10.52 16.82
CA GLY A 413 1.21 9.45 16.27
C GLY A 413 1.34 8.21 17.17
N PRO A 414 2.24 7.28 16.80
CA PRO A 414 2.29 5.93 17.37
C PRO A 414 2.98 5.81 18.73
N ASP A 415 3.61 6.88 19.22
CA ASP A 415 4.25 6.94 20.53
C ASP A 415 3.36 7.58 21.61
N ASP A 416 2.17 8.06 21.23
CA ASP A 416 1.18 8.68 22.12
C ASP A 416 1.74 9.92 22.86
N MET A 417 2.70 10.61 22.24
CA MET A 417 3.33 11.82 22.77
C MET A 417 3.08 13.02 21.84
N ASP A 418 2.39 14.03 22.36
CA ASP A 418 2.18 15.29 21.62
C ASP A 418 3.49 16.09 21.55
N ASP A 419 4.13 16.08 20.38
CA ASP A 419 5.32 16.86 20.07
C ASP A 419 4.96 18.26 19.51
N GLY A 420 3.70 18.67 19.58
CA GLY A 420 3.22 19.97 19.06
C GLY A 420 3.43 20.11 17.56
N ASN A 421 3.39 18.99 16.82
CA ASN A 421 3.71 18.85 15.41
C ASN A 421 5.14 19.34 15.07
N SER A 422 6.06 19.31 16.03
CA SER A 422 7.46 19.73 15.84
C SER A 422 8.34 18.62 15.27
N ILE A 423 7.98 17.37 15.51
CA ILE A 423 8.60 16.17 14.97
C ILE A 423 7.52 15.45 14.15
N ARG A 424 7.77 15.20 12.86
CA ARG A 424 6.83 14.46 12.00
C ARG A 424 7.21 12.99 11.93
N TYR A 425 6.28 12.11 12.26
CA TYR A 425 6.42 10.68 12.05
C TYR A 425 6.48 10.33 10.56
N SER A 426 7.40 9.43 10.20
CA SER A 426 7.55 8.89 8.85
C SER A 426 7.44 7.36 8.89
N PRO A 427 6.46 6.75 8.20
CA PRO A 427 6.22 5.30 8.25
C PRO A 427 7.23 4.48 7.44
N THR A 428 8.27 5.11 6.87
CA THR A 428 9.11 4.48 5.83
C THR A 428 10.00 3.34 6.33
N ASN A 429 10.23 3.25 7.64
CA ASN A 429 11.06 2.20 8.25
C ASN A 429 10.27 1.11 8.98
N GLY A 430 8.93 1.18 9.00
CA GLY A 430 8.08 0.20 9.70
C GLY A 430 8.15 0.25 11.23
N SER A 431 9.09 1.00 11.82
CA SER A 431 9.22 1.02 13.28
C SER A 431 8.29 2.05 13.93
N LYS A 432 7.89 1.78 15.19
CA LYS A 432 7.43 2.84 16.08
C LYS A 432 8.58 3.85 16.19
N SER A 433 8.33 5.06 15.72
CA SER A 433 9.27 6.17 15.82
C SER A 433 8.55 7.37 16.42
N VAL A 434 9.33 8.31 16.93
CA VAL A 434 8.81 9.51 17.58
C VAL A 434 8.13 10.42 16.54
N GLY A 435 7.07 11.09 16.96
CA GLY A 435 6.52 12.24 16.26
C GLY A 435 5.04 12.13 15.90
N ASP A 436 4.51 13.30 15.58
CA ASP A 436 3.13 13.52 15.20
C ASP A 436 2.88 13.17 13.73
N VAL A 437 1.64 12.83 13.39
CA VAL A 437 1.18 12.68 12.01
C VAL A 437 0.38 13.92 11.63
N SER A 438 0.83 14.67 10.64
CA SER A 438 0.13 15.84 10.11
C SER A 438 0.02 15.80 8.60
N VAL A 439 -0.86 16.64 8.04
CA VAL A 439 -0.97 16.80 6.59
C VAL A 439 0.30 17.39 5.99
N TRP A 440 0.59 17.01 4.75
CA TRP A 440 1.69 17.57 3.98
C TRP A 440 1.31 18.96 3.48
N ILE A 441 1.87 19.98 4.13
CA ILE A 441 1.80 21.39 3.69
C ILE A 441 3.19 21.75 3.18
N LYS A 442 3.27 22.21 1.94
CA LYS A 442 4.46 22.87 1.40
C LYS A 442 4.69 24.16 2.21
N GLU A 443 5.81 24.22 2.95
CA GLU A 443 6.21 25.40 3.73
C GLU A 443 6.69 26.56 2.85
#